data_AF-A0A4Q9MXB6-F1
#
_entry.id   AF-A0A4Q9MXB6-F1
#
_cell.length_a   1.000
_cell.length_b   1.000
_cell.length_c   1.000
_cell.angle_alpha   90.00
_cell.angle_beta   90.00
_cell.angle_gamma   90.00
#
_symmetry.space_group_name_H-M   'P 1'
#
loop_
_entity.id
_entity.type
_entity.pdbx_description
1 polymer ?
#
loop_
_entity_poly.entity_id
_entity_poly.type
_entity_poly.pdbx_seq_one_letter_code
_entity_poly.pdbx_strand_id
1 'polypeptide(L)'
;MDWQYSGSVTKSTAVLQRLVDDVLLDPRFEKDELLGFSTTREKRRLDDFQPAAGVFSAHDGWREIEVELRAPKEREQHESEGNTESFFVHGIWARSLTEVIKTGFRDIVARKYHWFPHLLFCRRSPDAPPERIYTDVYNSDAMLEQHENLQKQPRNPADSPDIEYVVCAVTVYSDSTHLAQFGTASMWPIHVLFANLSKYFRLRPSMFATHHLAYIPNLPDALFEWYKDLYGAPPSAAVIRLLKHDLMQKIWLQLLDADFMHAFEHGMLVECGDGVLRRLFPRIFLYSADYPEKCLVACLKFLGKCACPACLIEKKDFGKMGTKIDLKHRVTKKREDTGFLRAAIAKAREWIFSLGRAPEGSNIKATLLNKVSVTPTRSAFSIRFAKFGHNFYDLFAPDLMHEFELGVWKATFTHLIRVLMAAGSDGVQELDRRQVLSLFAPAVLSHSDIWPQCYPSIWRERLRAEEASCSRFRAASEGAPICSPPDG
;
A
#
# COMPACT_ATOMS: atom_id res chain seq x y z
N MET A 1 47.07 2.92 -6.58
CA MET A 1 46.28 3.25 -7.78
C MET A 1 45.98 2.02 -8.65
N ASP A 2 46.83 1.00 -8.68
CA ASP A 2 46.62 -0.22 -9.48
C ASP A 2 45.27 -0.93 -9.22
N TRP A 3 44.78 -0.94 -7.98
CA TRP A 3 43.45 -1.47 -7.65
C TRP A 3 42.31 -0.71 -8.35
N GLN A 4 42.42 0.61 -8.48
CA GLN A 4 41.41 1.47 -9.13
C GLN A 4 41.31 1.17 -10.63
N TYR A 5 42.43 0.80 -11.25
CA TYR A 5 42.52 0.53 -12.69
C TYR A 5 42.52 -0.97 -13.04
N SER A 6 42.32 -1.86 -12.05
CA SER A 6 42.17 -3.29 -12.27
C SER A 6 40.69 -3.71 -12.21
N GLY A 7 40.25 -4.51 -13.19
CA GLY A 7 38.89 -5.08 -13.24
C GLY A 7 37.81 -4.15 -13.83
N SER A 8 36.59 -4.20 -13.25
CA SER A 8 35.37 -3.55 -13.75
C SER A 8 35.46 -2.01 -13.84
N VAL A 9 34.87 -1.43 -14.90
CA VAL A 9 34.72 0.02 -15.17
C VAL A 9 33.79 0.78 -14.20
N THR A 10 33.29 0.13 -13.14
CA THR A 10 32.33 0.71 -12.19
C THR A 10 32.95 1.42 -10.98
N LYS A 11 34.28 1.44 -10.85
CA LYS A 11 34.97 2.12 -9.74
C LYS A 11 35.17 3.60 -10.08
N SER A 12 34.51 4.51 -9.36
CA SER A 12 34.72 5.95 -9.55
C SER A 12 35.77 6.51 -8.59
N THR A 13 36.46 7.57 -9.01
CA THR A 13 37.46 8.27 -8.19
C THR A 13 36.88 8.74 -6.86
N ALA A 14 35.62 9.18 -6.84
CA ALA A 14 34.94 9.63 -5.63
C ALA A 14 34.61 8.50 -4.64
N VAL A 15 34.48 7.25 -5.11
CA VAL A 15 34.31 6.09 -4.24
C VAL A 15 35.65 5.65 -3.65
N LEU A 16 36.72 5.69 -4.45
CA LEU A 16 38.08 5.44 -3.96
C LEU A 16 38.48 6.45 -2.88
N GLN A 17 38.21 7.74 -3.10
CA GLN A 17 38.56 8.78 -2.15
C GLN A 17 37.84 8.58 -0.81
N ARG A 18 36.54 8.26 -0.83
CA ARG A 18 35.79 7.91 0.39
C ARG A 18 36.33 6.67 1.10
N LEU A 19 36.75 5.64 0.37
CA LEU A 19 37.39 4.48 0.99
C LEU A 19 38.66 4.86 1.75
N VAL A 20 39.44 5.81 1.20
CA VAL A 20 40.65 6.30 1.87
C VAL A 20 40.29 7.13 3.09
N ASP A 21 39.44 8.14 2.92
CA ASP A 21 39.16 9.14 3.96
C ASP A 21 38.32 8.58 5.10
N ASP A 22 37.27 7.82 4.79
CA ASP A 22 36.28 7.37 5.77
C ASP A 22 36.64 6.02 6.40
N VAL A 23 37.54 5.24 5.79
CA VAL A 23 37.88 3.88 6.25
C VAL A 23 39.36 3.73 6.56
N LEU A 24 40.25 3.95 5.57
CA LEU A 24 41.68 3.68 5.76
C LEU A 24 42.38 4.69 6.68
N LEU A 25 41.85 5.91 6.77
CA LEU A 25 42.36 6.97 7.64
C LEU A 25 41.60 7.10 8.97
N ASP A 26 40.58 6.26 9.22
CA ASP A 26 39.87 6.27 10.50
C ASP A 26 40.85 5.83 11.62
N PRO A 27 40.94 6.55 12.76
CA PRO A 27 41.86 6.20 13.84
C PRO A 27 41.66 4.81 14.46
N ARG A 28 40.48 4.21 14.25
CA ARG A 28 40.13 2.86 14.71
C ARG A 28 40.51 1.79 13.69
N PHE A 29 40.97 2.18 12.50
CA PHE A 29 41.31 1.25 11.44
C PHE A 29 42.66 0.58 11.72
N GLU A 30 42.63 -0.70 12.04
CA GLU A 30 43.82 -1.52 12.25
C GLU A 30 44.15 -2.32 10.99
N LYS A 31 45.26 -1.96 10.34
CA LYS A 31 45.70 -2.61 9.09
C LYS A 31 45.92 -4.12 9.27
N ASP A 32 46.35 -4.55 10.45
CA ASP A 32 46.67 -5.94 10.73
C ASP A 32 45.43 -6.85 10.73
N GLU A 33 44.23 -6.29 10.96
CA GLU A 33 42.96 -7.03 10.83
C GLU A 33 42.63 -7.43 9.39
N LEU A 34 43.25 -6.79 8.39
CA LEU A 34 43.09 -7.15 6.98
C LEU A 34 43.97 -8.34 6.57
N LEU A 35 44.94 -8.74 7.39
CA LEU A 35 45.80 -9.87 7.09
C LEU A 35 45.00 -11.17 7.16
N GLY A 36 44.76 -11.76 5.99
CA GLY A 36 43.92 -12.96 5.85
C GLY A 36 42.43 -12.65 5.64
N PHE A 37 42.04 -11.38 5.45
CA PHE A 37 40.69 -10.98 5.05
C PHE A 37 40.29 -11.62 3.71
N SER A 38 39.08 -12.19 3.68
CA SER A 38 38.50 -12.78 2.47
C SER A 38 37.08 -12.28 2.30
N THR A 39 36.83 -11.54 1.23
CA THR A 39 35.50 -10.99 0.95
C THR A 39 34.43 -12.08 0.86
N THR A 40 34.79 -13.27 0.36
CA THR A 40 33.88 -14.42 0.29
C THR A 40 33.55 -14.96 1.67
N ARG A 41 34.53 -15.03 2.58
CA ARG A 41 34.32 -15.50 3.96
C ARG A 41 33.55 -14.49 4.80
N GLU A 42 33.85 -13.20 4.68
CA GLU A 42 33.14 -12.18 5.45
C GLU A 42 31.73 -11.94 4.90
N LYS A 43 31.49 -12.06 3.58
CA LYS A 43 30.12 -12.13 3.02
C LYS A 43 29.36 -13.33 3.56
N ARG A 44 29.98 -14.51 3.54
CA ARG A 44 29.37 -15.72 4.12
C ARG A 44 29.11 -15.54 5.61
N ARG A 45 30.01 -14.90 6.37
CA ARG A 45 29.76 -14.56 7.78
C ARG A 45 28.65 -13.54 7.97
N LEU A 46 28.45 -12.60 7.03
CA LEU A 46 27.33 -11.66 7.05
C LEU A 46 26.00 -12.35 6.70
N ASP A 47 26.04 -13.29 5.75
CA ASP A 47 24.90 -14.12 5.36
C ASP A 47 24.54 -15.14 6.47
N ASP A 48 25.55 -15.67 7.15
CA ASP A 48 25.47 -16.58 8.29
C ASP A 48 25.34 -15.83 9.64
N PHE A 49 25.45 -14.49 9.62
CA PHE A 49 25.27 -13.65 10.80
C PHE A 49 23.79 -13.67 11.15
N GLN A 50 23.40 -14.65 11.96
CA GLN A 50 22.17 -14.53 12.73
C GLN A 50 22.41 -13.43 13.76
N PRO A 51 21.66 -12.32 13.70
CA PRO A 51 21.76 -11.32 14.75
C PRO A 51 21.38 -11.97 16.08
N ALA A 52 21.81 -11.37 17.20
CA ALA A 52 21.45 -11.82 18.55
C ALA A 52 19.92 -11.84 18.81
N ALA A 53 19.10 -11.38 17.86
CA ALA A 53 17.68 -11.69 17.68
C ALA A 53 17.34 -11.57 16.18
N GLY A 54 16.48 -12.43 15.63
CA GLY A 54 16.25 -12.63 14.18
C GLY A 54 15.76 -11.43 13.34
N VAL A 55 15.17 -11.71 12.17
CA VAL A 55 14.74 -10.70 11.14
C VAL A 55 13.86 -9.56 11.71
N PHE A 56 13.19 -9.79 12.83
CA PHE A 56 12.42 -8.80 13.59
C PHE A 56 13.11 -8.41 14.89
N SER A 57 14.36 -7.93 14.79
CA SER A 57 15.12 -7.55 15.97
C SER A 57 14.50 -6.31 16.66
N ALA A 58 14.48 -6.31 17.99
CA ALA A 58 14.04 -5.15 18.77
C ALA A 58 14.95 -3.93 18.56
N HIS A 59 16.23 -4.16 18.23
CA HIS A 59 17.20 -3.13 17.87
C HIS A 59 16.74 -2.33 16.64
N ASP A 60 16.15 -3.00 15.65
CA ASP A 60 15.63 -2.34 14.44
C ASP A 60 14.24 -1.71 14.64
N GLY A 61 13.76 -1.70 15.89
CA GLY A 61 12.52 -1.09 16.32
C GLY A 61 11.28 -1.96 16.08
N TRP A 62 11.46 -3.26 15.81
CA TRP A 62 10.35 -4.20 15.68
C TRP A 62 9.81 -4.61 17.04
N ARG A 63 8.48 -4.65 17.14
CA ARG A 63 7.75 -5.24 18.25
C ARG A 63 6.65 -6.15 17.72
N GLU A 64 6.39 -7.23 18.45
CA GLU A 64 5.17 -8.00 18.23
C GLU A 64 4.00 -7.26 18.88
N ILE A 65 2.89 -7.16 18.15
CA ILE A 65 1.61 -6.67 18.67
C ILE A 65 0.60 -7.80 18.61
N GLU A 66 -0.30 -7.81 19.58
CA GLU A 66 -1.45 -8.72 19.60
C GLU A 66 -2.73 -7.93 19.36
N VAL A 67 -3.67 -8.55 18.64
CA VAL A 67 -4.96 -7.94 18.33
C VAL A 67 -6.08 -8.87 18.76
N GLU A 68 -6.86 -8.42 19.73
CA GLU A 68 -8.09 -9.08 20.13
C GLU A 68 -9.17 -8.90 19.05
N LEU A 69 -9.82 -9.97 18.62
CA LEU A 69 -10.98 -9.96 17.73
C LEU A 69 -12.20 -10.50 18.46
N ARG A 70 -13.30 -9.74 18.45
CA ARG A 70 -14.60 -10.20 18.98
C ARG A 70 -15.35 -10.91 17.87
N ALA A 71 -15.76 -12.15 18.11
CA ALA A 71 -16.37 -12.99 17.10
C ALA A 71 -17.88 -13.14 17.34
N PRO A 72 -18.75 -12.55 16.49
CA PRO A 72 -20.19 -12.72 16.63
C PRO A 72 -20.63 -14.07 16.05
N LYS A 73 -21.69 -14.64 16.63
CA LYS A 73 -22.37 -15.82 16.08
C LYS A 73 -23.80 -15.48 15.68
N GLU A 74 -24.18 -15.91 14.47
CA GLU A 74 -25.54 -15.70 13.98
C GLU A 74 -26.55 -16.46 14.85
N ARG A 75 -27.65 -15.79 15.20
CA ARG A 75 -28.74 -16.27 16.07
C ARG A 75 -28.38 -16.42 17.54
N GLU A 76 -27.18 -16.03 17.96
CA GLU A 76 -26.80 -15.94 19.36
C GLU A 76 -26.80 -14.48 19.83
N GLN A 77 -27.37 -14.26 21.02
CA GLN A 77 -27.53 -12.92 21.58
C GLN A 77 -26.55 -12.73 22.72
N HIS A 78 -25.98 -11.52 22.78
CA HIS A 78 -25.09 -11.10 23.85
C HIS A 78 -25.58 -9.75 24.38
N GLU A 79 -25.24 -9.40 25.63
CA GLU A 79 -25.60 -8.09 26.17
C GLU A 79 -24.97 -6.95 25.35
N SER A 80 -23.71 -7.13 24.98
CA SER A 80 -22.96 -6.17 24.17
C SER A 80 -21.87 -6.85 23.34
N GLU A 81 -21.24 -6.07 22.44
CA GLU A 81 -20.01 -6.46 21.73
C GLU A 81 -18.84 -6.80 22.68
N GLY A 82 -18.82 -6.23 23.90
CA GLY A 82 -17.80 -6.54 24.90
C GLY A 82 -18.00 -7.88 25.62
N ASN A 83 -19.21 -8.45 25.56
CA ASN A 83 -19.55 -9.73 26.16
C ASN A 83 -19.45 -10.89 25.16
N THR A 84 -19.11 -10.59 23.89
CA THR A 84 -18.91 -11.62 22.88
C THR A 84 -17.54 -12.25 23.06
N GLU A 85 -17.43 -13.53 22.73
CA GLU A 85 -16.18 -14.26 22.84
C GLU A 85 -15.08 -13.64 21.97
N SER A 86 -13.84 -13.71 22.46
CA SER A 86 -12.69 -13.03 21.86
C SER A 86 -11.55 -13.98 21.54
N PHE A 87 -10.88 -13.72 20.43
CA PHE A 87 -9.68 -14.44 20.01
C PHE A 87 -8.52 -13.46 19.83
N PHE A 88 -7.35 -13.77 20.36
CA PHE A 88 -6.14 -12.96 20.19
C PHE A 88 -5.35 -13.45 18.96
N VAL A 89 -5.14 -12.53 18.01
CA VAL A 89 -4.27 -12.77 16.85
C VAL A 89 -2.86 -12.31 17.21
N HIS A 90 -1.91 -13.25 17.16
CA HIS A 90 -0.48 -13.04 17.37
C HIS A 90 0.29 -13.03 16.04
N GLY A 91 1.62 -12.85 16.08
CA GLY A 91 2.47 -12.87 14.88
C GLY A 91 2.37 -11.61 14.03
N ILE A 92 1.88 -10.50 14.60
CA ILE A 92 1.82 -9.21 13.93
C ILE A 92 3.07 -8.42 14.32
N TRP A 93 3.96 -8.18 13.38
CA TRP A 93 5.18 -7.41 13.62
C TRP A 93 4.98 -5.97 13.17
N ALA A 94 5.28 -5.01 14.03
CA ALA A 94 5.10 -3.59 13.76
C ALA A 94 6.24 -2.74 14.33
N ARG A 95 6.44 -1.56 13.75
CA ARG A 95 7.33 -0.50 14.26
C ARG A 95 6.49 0.69 14.69
N SER A 96 7.02 1.53 15.59
CA SER A 96 6.39 2.81 15.89
C SER A 96 6.44 3.70 14.63
N LEU A 97 5.27 4.20 14.19
CA LEU A 97 5.20 5.10 13.05
C LEU A 97 5.98 6.40 13.30
N THR A 98 5.96 6.89 14.54
CA THR A 98 6.72 8.07 14.96
C THR A 98 8.23 7.84 14.82
N GLU A 99 8.73 6.67 15.23
CA GLU A 99 10.16 6.34 15.08
C GLU A 99 10.55 6.10 13.62
N VAL A 100 9.66 5.51 12.81
CA VAL A 100 9.85 5.40 11.35
C VAL A 100 10.01 6.78 10.72
N ILE A 101 9.18 7.75 11.11
CA ILE A 101 9.27 9.13 10.63
C ILE A 101 10.58 9.78 11.10
N LYS A 102 10.92 9.70 12.39
CA LYS A 102 12.19 10.24 12.90
C LYS A 102 13.39 9.67 12.14
N THR A 103 13.39 8.37 11.88
CA THR A 103 14.46 7.69 11.12
C THR A 103 14.60 8.27 9.73
N GLY A 104 13.50 8.38 8.96
CA GLY A 104 13.56 8.90 7.59
C GLY A 104 13.98 10.38 7.49
N PHE A 105 13.61 11.19 8.47
CA PHE A 105 13.96 12.62 8.50
C PHE A 105 15.34 12.91 9.08
N ARG A 106 15.91 12.00 9.89
CA ARG A 106 17.31 12.03 10.34
C ARG A 106 18.29 11.53 9.28
N ASP A 107 17.81 10.72 8.35
CA ASP A 107 18.63 10.18 7.26
C ASP A 107 19.22 11.29 6.39
N ILE A 108 20.42 11.06 5.86
CA ILE A 108 21.15 12.00 4.98
C ILE A 108 20.33 12.39 3.73
N VAL A 109 19.41 11.53 3.29
CA VAL A 109 18.48 11.78 2.18
C VAL A 109 17.56 12.96 2.47
N ALA A 110 17.34 13.33 3.74
CA ALA A 110 16.58 14.54 4.11
C ALA A 110 17.16 15.83 3.50
N ARG A 111 18.45 15.87 3.15
CA ARG A 111 19.06 16.98 2.38
C ARG A 111 18.44 17.20 1.00
N LYS A 112 17.72 16.21 0.47
CA LYS A 112 17.00 16.27 -0.82
C LYS A 112 15.51 16.53 -0.63
N TYR A 113 15.03 16.77 0.59
CA TYR A 113 13.62 17.01 0.85
C TYR A 113 13.22 18.42 0.44
N HIS A 114 12.00 18.53 -0.06
CA HIS A 114 11.28 19.78 -0.15
C HIS A 114 10.57 20.02 1.19
N TRP A 115 11.16 20.88 2.01
CA TRP A 115 10.65 21.26 3.33
C TRP A 115 9.41 22.14 3.23
N PHE A 116 9.41 23.07 2.27
CA PHE A 116 8.33 24.02 2.05
C PHE A 116 7.66 23.76 0.70
N PRO A 117 6.32 23.73 0.65
CA PRO A 117 5.62 23.55 -0.61
C PRO A 117 5.73 24.80 -1.48
N HIS A 118 5.59 24.62 -2.79
CA HIS A 118 5.69 25.71 -3.75
C HIS A 118 4.78 25.49 -4.95
N LEU A 119 4.39 26.59 -5.59
CA LEU A 119 3.70 26.52 -6.86
C LEU A 119 4.70 26.25 -7.99
N LEU A 120 4.45 25.23 -8.81
CA LEU A 120 5.22 24.96 -10.02
C LEU A 120 4.41 25.35 -11.26
N PHE A 121 5.05 26.08 -12.17
CA PHE A 121 4.50 26.51 -13.45
C PHE A 121 5.45 26.19 -14.59
N CYS A 122 4.90 25.92 -15.77
CA CYS A 122 5.66 25.77 -17.01
C CYS A 122 5.12 26.72 -18.07
N ARG A 123 6.02 27.29 -18.86
CA ARG A 123 5.69 28.02 -20.08
C ARG A 123 6.19 27.21 -21.28
N ARG A 124 5.29 26.84 -22.18
CA ARG A 124 5.62 26.05 -23.38
C ARG A 124 6.38 26.87 -24.43
N SER A 125 6.20 28.19 -24.42
CA SER A 125 6.95 29.17 -25.21
C SER A 125 7.03 30.48 -24.42
N PRO A 126 7.94 31.42 -24.78
CA PRO A 126 8.08 32.69 -24.09
C PRO A 126 6.77 33.49 -23.98
N ASP A 127 5.92 33.40 -25.02
CA ASP A 127 4.66 34.13 -25.15
C ASP A 127 3.44 33.36 -24.62
N ALA A 128 3.59 32.08 -24.28
CA ALA A 128 2.49 31.27 -23.74
C ALA A 128 2.20 31.63 -22.27
N PRO A 129 0.92 31.62 -21.84
CA PRO A 129 0.58 31.78 -20.45
C PRO A 129 1.20 30.66 -19.60
N PRO A 130 1.64 30.94 -18.37
CA PRO A 130 2.14 29.90 -17.47
C PRO A 130 1.04 28.89 -17.13
N GLU A 131 1.32 27.62 -17.35
CA GLU A 131 0.45 26.50 -16.99
C GLU A 131 0.88 25.91 -15.65
N ARG A 132 -0.09 25.71 -14.75
CA ARG A 132 0.09 25.07 -13.45
C ARG A 132 0.49 23.60 -13.62
N ILE A 133 1.57 23.16 -12.96
CA ILE A 133 2.03 21.77 -12.97
C ILE A 133 1.97 21.15 -11.58
N TYR A 134 1.53 19.89 -11.55
CA TYR A 134 1.59 18.99 -10.40
C TYR A 134 2.52 17.83 -10.72
N THR A 135 3.57 17.63 -9.92
CA THR A 135 4.49 16.49 -10.09
C THR A 135 4.55 15.58 -8.88
N ASP A 136 4.42 16.16 -7.69
CA ASP A 136 4.68 15.56 -6.39
C ASP A 136 3.76 16.19 -5.33
N VAL A 137 3.70 15.61 -4.13
CA VAL A 137 2.83 16.13 -3.07
C VAL A 137 3.24 17.55 -2.66
N TYR A 138 4.53 17.87 -2.60
CA TYR A 138 5.01 19.20 -2.19
C TYR A 138 4.65 20.35 -3.14
N ASN A 139 4.15 20.08 -4.35
CA ASN A 139 3.59 21.12 -5.22
C ASN A 139 2.08 21.00 -5.43
N SER A 140 1.42 20.07 -4.73
CA SER A 140 -0.03 19.92 -4.72
C SER A 140 -0.73 21.01 -3.90
N ASP A 141 -1.96 21.31 -4.28
CA ASP A 141 -2.81 22.26 -3.54
C ASP A 141 -3.08 21.77 -2.11
N ALA A 142 -3.20 20.45 -1.92
CA ALA A 142 -3.39 19.86 -0.60
C ALA A 142 -2.20 20.12 0.34
N MET A 143 -0.96 20.04 -0.15
CA MET A 143 0.21 20.34 0.71
C MET A 143 0.32 21.83 1.01
N LEU A 144 0.03 22.68 0.03
CA LEU A 144 0.00 24.14 0.23
C LEU A 144 -1.02 24.53 1.30
N GLU A 145 -2.25 24.02 1.19
CA GLU A 145 -3.30 24.26 2.17
C GLU A 145 -2.91 23.75 3.57
N GLN A 146 -2.39 22.52 3.67
CA GLN A 146 -1.93 21.97 4.96
C GLN A 146 -0.80 22.81 5.56
N HIS A 147 0.14 23.26 4.74
CA HIS A 147 1.24 24.10 5.19
C HIS A 147 0.75 25.48 5.66
N GLU A 148 -0.13 26.15 4.91
CA GLU A 148 -0.72 27.42 5.32
C GLU A 148 -1.52 27.30 6.62
N ASN A 149 -2.32 26.24 6.75
CA ASN A 149 -3.08 25.97 7.97
C ASN A 149 -2.16 25.69 9.16
N LEU A 150 -1.00 25.06 8.92
CA LEU A 150 0.03 24.87 9.94
C LEU A 150 0.67 26.20 10.35
N GLN A 151 1.05 27.06 9.40
CA GLN A 151 1.68 28.35 9.71
C GLN A 151 0.74 29.32 10.45
N LYS A 152 -0.58 29.19 10.29
CA LYS A 152 -1.58 29.98 11.01
C LYS A 152 -1.78 29.55 12.47
N GLN A 153 -1.31 28.36 12.86
CA GLN A 153 -1.48 27.87 14.22
C GLN A 153 -0.54 28.58 15.19
N PRO A 154 -0.95 28.75 16.47
CA PRO A 154 -0.04 29.22 17.50
C PRO A 154 1.19 28.32 17.60
N ARG A 155 2.38 28.93 17.63
CA ARG A 155 3.63 28.19 17.86
C ARG A 155 3.66 27.63 19.28
N ASN A 156 4.33 26.50 19.44
CA ASN A 156 4.62 25.91 20.74
C ASN A 156 5.48 26.90 21.56
N PRO A 157 5.05 27.32 22.76
CA PRO A 157 5.78 28.28 23.59
C PRO A 157 7.20 27.84 23.97
N ALA A 158 7.47 26.54 23.96
CA ALA A 158 8.79 25.98 24.28
C ALA A 158 9.78 26.01 23.11
N ASP A 159 9.32 26.30 21.89
CA ASP A 159 10.19 26.34 20.71
C ASP A 159 10.90 27.70 20.57
N SER A 160 12.16 27.66 20.14
CA SER A 160 12.85 28.86 19.67
C SER A 160 12.08 29.49 18.47
N PRO A 161 12.12 30.84 18.31
CA PRO A 161 11.60 31.50 17.12
C PRO A 161 12.14 30.93 15.80
N ASP A 162 13.36 30.40 15.81
CA ASP A 162 14.04 29.88 14.62
C ASP A 162 13.60 28.47 14.20
N ILE A 163 12.78 27.78 15.00
CA ILE A 163 12.33 26.41 14.67
C ILE A 163 11.38 26.43 13.47
N GLU A 164 11.75 25.71 12.42
CA GLU A 164 10.89 25.56 11.24
C GLU A 164 9.74 24.58 11.53
N TYR A 165 8.52 24.97 11.18
CA TYR A 165 7.32 24.14 11.28
C TYR A 165 7.03 23.54 9.91
N VAL A 166 7.22 22.23 9.79
CA VAL A 166 7.15 21.55 8.49
C VAL A 166 6.12 20.44 8.51
N VAL A 167 5.34 20.37 7.43
CA VAL A 167 4.46 19.22 7.18
C VAL A 167 5.31 18.04 6.74
N CYS A 168 5.26 16.96 7.50
CA CYS A 168 5.81 15.66 7.12
C CYS A 168 4.74 14.91 6.32
N ALA A 169 4.89 14.88 5.00
CA ALA A 169 3.93 14.26 4.10
C ALA A 169 4.16 12.74 4.05
N VAL A 170 3.34 11.99 4.78
CA VAL A 170 3.39 10.53 4.87
C VAL A 170 2.56 9.92 3.74
N THR A 171 3.14 8.97 3.02
CA THR A 171 2.43 8.11 2.06
C THR A 171 2.55 6.67 2.52
N VAL A 172 1.44 5.95 2.47
CA VAL A 172 1.33 4.56 2.89
C VAL A 172 1.09 3.71 1.65
N TYR A 173 1.76 2.57 1.58
CA TYR A 173 1.52 1.54 0.59
C TYR A 173 1.31 0.20 1.28
N SER A 174 0.33 -0.59 0.84
CA SER A 174 0.16 -1.95 1.34
C SER A 174 -0.29 -2.87 0.22
N ASP A 175 0.37 -4.01 0.10
CA ASP A 175 0.08 -5.00 -0.94
C ASP A 175 0.27 -6.41 -0.37
N SER A 176 -0.73 -7.27 -0.55
CA SER A 176 -0.69 -8.64 -0.02
C SER A 176 0.29 -9.47 -0.84
N THR A 177 1.40 -9.87 -0.22
CA THR A 177 2.49 -10.55 -0.91
C THR A 177 2.50 -12.05 -0.58
N HIS A 178 2.51 -12.91 -1.60
CA HIS A 178 2.82 -14.33 -1.43
C HIS A 178 4.32 -14.49 -1.17
N LEU A 179 4.69 -15.05 -0.01
CA LEU A 179 6.09 -15.14 0.42
C LEU A 179 6.85 -16.33 -0.19
N ALA A 180 6.12 -17.32 -0.71
CA ALA A 180 6.72 -18.50 -1.33
C ALA A 180 6.00 -18.88 -2.63
N GLN A 181 6.76 -19.33 -3.63
CA GLN A 181 6.21 -19.92 -4.86
C GLN A 181 5.48 -21.24 -4.60
N PHE A 182 5.82 -21.92 -3.49
CA PHE A 182 5.18 -23.14 -3.01
C PHE A 182 4.84 -22.98 -1.53
N GLY A 183 3.59 -23.25 -1.16
CA GLY A 183 3.05 -23.06 0.19
C GLY A 183 2.00 -21.97 0.28
N THR A 184 1.35 -21.86 1.44
CA THR A 184 0.26 -20.90 1.71
C THR A 184 0.73 -19.67 2.49
N ALA A 185 2.04 -19.56 2.74
CA ALA A 185 2.62 -18.44 3.45
C ALA A 185 2.45 -17.14 2.64
N SER A 186 1.64 -16.24 3.15
CA SER A 186 1.46 -14.88 2.64
C SER A 186 1.59 -13.91 3.79
N MET A 187 2.12 -12.74 3.50
CA MET A 187 2.26 -11.66 4.47
C MET A 187 1.89 -10.36 3.79
N TRP A 188 1.23 -9.50 4.54
CA TRP A 188 0.78 -8.23 4.03
C TRP A 188 1.60 -7.10 4.65
N PRO A 189 2.67 -6.66 3.96
CA PRO A 189 3.46 -5.54 4.41
C PRO A 189 2.70 -4.21 4.29
N ILE A 190 2.90 -3.35 5.29
CA ILE A 190 2.62 -1.92 5.23
C ILE A 190 3.96 -1.20 5.13
N HIS A 191 4.09 -0.40 4.07
CA HIS A 191 5.24 0.45 3.80
C HIS A 191 4.87 1.92 3.97
N VAL A 192 5.85 2.72 4.39
CA VAL A 192 5.77 4.17 4.53
C VAL A 192 6.86 4.82 3.67
N LEU A 193 6.49 5.84 2.94
CA LEU A 193 7.42 6.71 2.21
C LEU A 193 7.08 8.17 2.47
N PHE A 194 8.06 9.05 2.38
CA PHE A 194 7.89 10.49 2.63
C PHE A 194 7.79 11.28 1.32
N ALA A 195 6.67 11.96 1.13
CA ALA A 195 6.35 12.72 -0.07
C ALA A 195 7.05 14.09 -0.13
N ASN A 196 7.78 14.48 0.92
CA ASN A 196 8.74 15.58 0.88
C ASN A 196 9.90 15.26 -0.08
N LEU A 197 10.17 13.99 -0.35
CA LEU A 197 11.15 13.54 -1.34
C LEU A 197 10.50 13.34 -2.71
N SER A 198 11.13 13.90 -3.76
CA SER A 198 10.69 13.69 -5.14
C SER A 198 10.54 12.21 -5.47
N LYS A 199 9.48 11.86 -6.21
CA LYS A 199 9.22 10.50 -6.68
C LYS A 199 10.41 9.86 -7.42
N TYR A 200 11.24 10.65 -8.11
CA TYR A 200 12.43 10.16 -8.81
C TYR A 200 13.51 9.58 -7.87
N PHE A 201 13.60 10.10 -6.65
CA PHE A 201 14.48 9.54 -5.62
C PHE A 201 13.75 8.47 -4.81
N ARG A 202 12.50 8.76 -4.42
CA ARG A 202 11.68 7.86 -3.60
C ARG A 202 11.44 6.50 -4.24
N LEU A 203 11.27 6.44 -5.56
CA LEU A 203 11.04 5.20 -6.32
C LEU A 203 12.33 4.58 -6.87
N ARG A 204 13.52 5.11 -6.53
CA ARG A 204 14.79 4.53 -6.94
C ARG A 204 15.20 3.44 -5.94
N PRO A 205 15.29 2.16 -6.32
CA PRO A 205 15.55 1.08 -5.37
C PRO A 205 16.85 1.24 -4.58
N SER A 206 17.90 1.81 -5.20
CA SER A 206 19.19 2.06 -4.55
C SER A 206 19.19 3.16 -3.49
N MET A 207 18.08 3.91 -3.35
CA MET A 207 17.94 4.95 -2.32
C MET A 207 17.38 4.41 -1.01
N PHE A 208 16.80 3.19 -1.01
CA PHE A 208 16.19 2.59 0.18
C PHE A 208 15.20 3.52 0.92
N ALA A 209 14.49 4.38 0.17
CA ALA A 209 13.58 5.41 0.71
C ALA A 209 12.22 4.85 1.20
N THR A 210 12.03 3.54 1.13
CA THR A 210 10.84 2.83 1.58
C THR A 210 11.08 2.25 2.96
N HIS A 211 10.25 2.62 3.92
CA HIS A 211 10.33 2.12 5.28
C HIS A 211 9.26 1.07 5.53
N HIS A 212 9.63 -0.09 6.05
CA HIS A 212 8.67 -1.08 6.54
C HIS A 212 8.06 -0.58 7.86
N LEU A 213 6.73 -0.66 7.97
CA LEU A 213 5.97 -0.27 9.15
C LEU A 213 5.39 -1.46 9.88
N ALA A 214 4.74 -2.38 9.15
CA ALA A 214 4.11 -3.55 9.75
C ALA A 214 4.01 -4.72 8.78
N TYR A 215 3.85 -5.91 9.33
CA TYR A 215 3.59 -7.14 8.59
C TYR A 215 2.33 -7.79 9.17
N ILE A 216 1.28 -7.80 8.36
CA ILE A 216 -0.04 -8.28 8.75
C ILE A 216 -0.21 -9.75 8.33
N PRO A 217 -0.55 -10.65 9.27
CA PRO A 217 -0.87 -12.03 8.95
C PRO A 217 -2.30 -12.15 8.39
N ASN A 218 -2.59 -13.27 7.75
CA ASN A 218 -3.99 -13.68 7.54
C ASN A 218 -4.66 -14.01 8.88
N LEU A 219 -5.99 -14.16 8.86
CA LEU A 219 -6.70 -14.77 9.98
C LEU A 219 -6.12 -16.19 10.20
N PRO A 220 -5.63 -16.51 11.42
CA PRO A 220 -4.94 -17.77 11.67
C PRO A 220 -5.92 -18.94 11.67
N ASP A 221 -5.47 -20.13 11.25
CA ASP A 221 -6.31 -21.33 11.24
C ASP A 221 -6.84 -21.69 12.64
N ALA A 222 -6.05 -21.40 13.67
CA ALA A 222 -6.43 -21.55 15.08
C ALA A 222 -7.69 -20.76 15.46
N LEU A 223 -7.98 -19.62 14.80
CA LEU A 223 -9.21 -18.87 15.01
C LEU A 223 -10.42 -19.65 14.52
N PHE A 224 -10.30 -20.35 13.38
CA PHE A 224 -11.41 -21.12 12.82
C PHE A 224 -11.74 -22.36 13.65
N GLU A 225 -10.70 -23.06 14.16
CA GLU A 225 -10.90 -24.18 15.08
C GLU A 225 -11.48 -23.71 16.41
N TRP A 226 -10.92 -22.65 17.02
CA TRP A 226 -11.49 -22.05 18.24
C TRP A 226 -12.96 -21.66 18.08
N TYR A 227 -13.31 -21.00 16.97
CA TYR A 227 -14.69 -20.60 16.70
C TYR A 227 -15.62 -21.81 16.53
N LYS A 228 -15.13 -22.87 15.88
CA LYS A 228 -15.89 -24.10 15.67
C LYS A 228 -16.11 -24.86 16.98
N ASP A 229 -15.11 -24.92 17.85
CA ASP A 229 -15.22 -25.54 19.18
C ASP A 229 -16.23 -24.78 20.05
N LEU A 230 -16.19 -23.45 19.99
CA LEU A 230 -17.08 -22.58 20.75
C LEU A 230 -18.55 -22.66 20.29
N TYR A 231 -18.79 -22.65 18.97
CA TYR A 231 -20.14 -22.50 18.40
C TYR A 231 -20.66 -23.72 17.63
N GLY A 232 -19.95 -24.85 17.69
CA GLY A 232 -20.27 -26.11 17.01
C GLY A 232 -20.23 -26.07 15.47
N ALA A 233 -19.79 -24.96 14.86
CA ALA A 233 -19.72 -24.78 13.42
C ALA A 233 -18.72 -23.67 13.05
N PRO A 234 -18.04 -23.77 11.88
CA PRO A 234 -17.11 -22.74 11.44
C PRO A 234 -17.82 -21.39 11.21
N PRO A 235 -17.07 -20.27 11.24
CA PRO A 235 -17.65 -18.95 10.98
C PRO A 235 -18.15 -18.84 9.54
N SER A 236 -19.27 -18.15 9.34
CA SER A 236 -19.79 -17.89 8.00
C SER A 236 -18.85 -16.98 7.20
N ALA A 237 -18.91 -17.02 5.87
CA ALA A 237 -18.12 -16.12 5.03
C ALA A 237 -18.37 -14.62 5.31
N ALA A 238 -19.54 -14.27 5.89
CA ALA A 238 -19.84 -12.92 6.33
C ALA A 238 -19.10 -12.56 7.62
N VAL A 239 -19.06 -13.47 8.60
CA VAL A 239 -18.28 -13.31 9.83
C VAL A 239 -16.78 -13.24 9.53
N ILE A 240 -16.25 -14.12 8.67
CA ILE A 240 -14.83 -14.11 8.28
C ILE A 240 -14.42 -12.75 7.69
N ARG A 241 -15.23 -12.18 6.81
CA ARG A 241 -14.93 -10.85 6.24
C ARG A 241 -15.02 -9.75 7.27
N LEU A 242 -16.02 -9.77 8.16
CA LEU A 242 -16.09 -8.82 9.28
C LEU A 242 -14.81 -8.88 10.13
N LEU A 243 -14.36 -10.09 10.51
CA LEU A 243 -13.14 -10.30 11.28
C LEU A 243 -11.88 -9.82 10.53
N LYS A 244 -11.79 -10.06 9.22
CA LYS A 244 -10.67 -9.57 8.40
C LYS A 244 -10.62 -8.04 8.36
N HIS A 245 -11.78 -7.38 8.23
CA HIS A 245 -11.87 -5.93 8.32
C HIS A 245 -11.50 -5.43 9.71
N ASP A 246 -12.05 -6.03 10.77
CA ASP A 246 -11.76 -5.65 12.16
C ASP A 246 -10.28 -5.84 12.50
N LEU A 247 -9.63 -6.91 12.04
CA LEU A 247 -8.18 -7.13 12.20
C LEU A 247 -7.37 -5.98 11.58
N MET A 248 -7.64 -5.65 10.31
CA MET A 248 -6.95 -4.57 9.62
C MET A 248 -7.13 -3.23 10.35
N GLN A 249 -8.36 -2.90 10.78
CA GLN A 249 -8.62 -1.64 11.48
C GLN A 249 -8.01 -1.61 12.88
N LYS A 250 -8.05 -2.71 13.63
CA LYS A 250 -7.42 -2.78 14.95
C LYS A 250 -5.90 -2.69 14.87
N ILE A 251 -5.26 -3.27 13.85
CA ILE A 251 -3.83 -3.06 13.60
C ILE A 251 -3.56 -1.57 13.33
N TRP A 252 -4.34 -0.93 12.46
CA TRP A 252 -4.18 0.51 12.22
C TRP A 252 -4.42 1.37 13.46
N LEU A 253 -5.31 0.98 14.39
CA LEU A 253 -5.49 1.67 15.67
C LEU A 253 -4.24 1.59 16.56
N GLN A 254 -3.47 0.49 16.48
CA GLN A 254 -2.19 0.31 17.15
C GLN A 254 -1.05 1.06 16.45
N LEU A 255 -1.09 1.22 15.13
CA LEU A 255 -0.10 2.00 14.37
C LEU A 255 -0.31 3.51 14.50
N LEU A 256 -1.57 3.94 14.59
CA LEU A 256 -1.99 5.30 14.91
C LEU A 256 -2.12 5.44 16.44
N ASP A 257 -1.04 5.14 17.15
CA ASP A 257 -0.97 5.17 18.61
C ASP A 257 -1.02 6.60 19.19
N ALA A 258 -1.00 6.69 20.52
CA ALA A 258 -1.07 7.97 21.22
C ALA A 258 0.09 8.90 20.83
N ASP A 259 1.30 8.37 20.64
CA ASP A 259 2.48 9.15 20.27
C ASP A 259 2.35 9.72 18.86
N PHE A 260 1.91 8.89 17.91
CA PHE A 260 1.64 9.38 16.56
C PHE A 260 0.55 10.45 16.56
N MET A 261 -0.55 10.24 17.30
CA MET A 261 -1.64 11.20 17.36
C MET A 261 -1.23 12.51 18.06
N HIS A 262 -0.36 12.43 19.06
CA HIS A 262 0.25 13.60 19.68
C HIS A 262 1.14 14.35 18.69
N ALA A 263 2.01 13.63 17.95
CA ALA A 263 2.83 14.23 16.90
C ALA A 263 1.99 14.82 15.75
N PHE A 264 0.86 14.19 15.41
CA PHE A 264 -0.07 14.71 14.40
C PHE A 264 -0.63 16.08 14.82
N GLU A 265 -0.98 16.26 16.08
CA GLU A 265 -1.57 17.51 16.59
C GLU A 265 -0.53 18.57 16.94
N HIS A 266 0.53 18.19 17.66
CA HIS A 266 1.49 19.13 18.26
C HIS A 266 2.87 19.13 17.58
N GLY A 267 3.05 18.27 16.57
CA GLY A 267 4.34 18.06 15.93
C GLY A 267 5.35 17.35 16.84
N MET A 268 6.49 17.00 16.26
CA MET A 268 7.62 16.43 16.99
C MET A 268 8.92 17.12 16.57
N LEU A 269 9.80 17.42 17.54
CA LEU A 269 11.12 17.97 17.25
C LEU A 269 12.06 16.89 16.74
N VAL A 270 12.68 17.15 15.60
CA VAL A 270 13.63 16.25 14.95
C VAL A 270 14.79 17.08 14.42
N GLU A 271 16.00 16.75 14.86
CA GLU A 271 17.21 17.18 14.18
C GLU A 271 17.32 16.40 12.88
N CYS A 272 17.12 17.09 11.75
CA CYS A 272 17.06 16.44 10.44
C CYS A 272 18.46 16.14 9.89
N GLY A 273 18.57 15.24 8.91
CA GLY A 273 19.85 14.86 8.31
C GLY A 273 20.61 15.97 7.55
N ASP A 274 20.01 17.15 7.43
CA ASP A 274 20.64 18.38 6.96
C ASP A 274 21.22 19.26 8.09
N GLY A 275 21.12 18.81 9.35
CA GLY A 275 21.63 19.51 10.54
C GLY A 275 20.70 20.57 11.11
N VAL A 276 19.48 20.70 10.58
CA VAL A 276 18.51 21.71 11.05
C VAL A 276 17.47 21.04 11.96
N LEU A 277 17.24 21.64 13.13
CA LEU A 277 16.21 21.23 14.07
C LEU A 277 14.84 21.76 13.62
N ARG A 278 13.92 20.85 13.32
CA ARG A 278 12.57 21.20 12.86
C ARG A 278 11.49 20.56 13.70
N ARG A 279 10.33 21.22 13.78
CA ARG A 279 9.10 20.59 14.29
C ARG A 279 8.30 20.02 13.12
N LEU A 280 8.25 18.69 13.05
CA LEU A 280 7.58 17.95 11.99
C LEU A 280 6.14 17.64 12.40
N PHE A 281 5.18 17.94 11.53
CA PHE A 281 3.76 17.63 11.70
C PHE A 281 3.37 16.54 10.68
N PRO A 282 3.27 15.26 11.10
CA PRO A 282 2.91 14.16 10.21
C PRO A 282 1.50 14.34 9.65
N ARG A 283 1.35 14.19 8.33
CA ARG A 283 0.06 14.17 7.63
C ARG A 283 0.06 13.01 6.65
N ILE A 284 -0.92 12.11 6.75
CA ILE A 284 -1.08 11.04 5.77
C ILE A 284 -1.79 11.64 4.56
N PHE A 285 -1.08 11.75 3.44
CA PHE A 285 -1.62 12.32 2.19
C PHE A 285 -2.18 11.26 1.26
N LEU A 286 -1.62 10.05 1.31
CA LEU A 286 -1.93 9.00 0.36
C LEU A 286 -1.87 7.64 1.06
N TYR A 287 -2.86 6.81 0.77
CA TYR A 287 -2.84 5.38 0.97
C TYR A 287 -3.03 4.72 -0.40
N SER A 288 -1.95 4.13 -0.92
CA SER A 288 -1.95 3.37 -2.17
C SER A 288 -2.10 1.88 -1.89
N ALA A 289 -3.04 1.25 -2.56
CA ALA A 289 -3.32 -0.18 -2.57
C ALA A 289 -4.14 -0.47 -3.83
N ASP A 290 -4.26 -1.73 -4.25
CA ASP A 290 -5.19 -2.12 -5.30
C ASP A 290 -6.64 -2.18 -4.77
N TYR A 291 -7.59 -2.46 -5.66
CA TYR A 291 -9.02 -2.26 -5.38
C TYR A 291 -9.57 -3.11 -4.21
N PRO A 292 -9.31 -4.43 -4.13
CA PRO A 292 -9.82 -5.24 -3.02
C PRO A 292 -9.24 -4.79 -1.66
N GLU A 293 -7.96 -4.43 -1.64
CA GLU A 293 -7.20 -4.02 -0.47
C GLU A 293 -7.66 -2.63 -0.02
N LYS A 294 -7.87 -1.69 -0.95
CA LYS A 294 -8.56 -0.42 -0.70
C LYS A 294 -9.92 -0.63 -0.08
N CYS A 295 -10.70 -1.60 -0.58
CA CYS A 295 -12.00 -1.90 0.02
C CYS A 295 -11.85 -2.37 1.47
N LEU A 296 -10.84 -3.19 1.78
CA LEU A 296 -10.55 -3.63 3.14
C LEU A 296 -10.22 -2.46 4.08
N VAL A 297 -9.26 -1.63 3.68
CA VAL A 297 -8.74 -0.51 4.50
C VAL A 297 -9.79 0.62 4.61
N ALA A 298 -10.53 0.91 3.54
CA ALA A 298 -11.59 1.91 3.53
C ALA A 298 -12.93 1.43 4.10
N CYS A 299 -13.00 0.18 4.58
CA CYS A 299 -14.22 -0.45 5.13
C CYS A 299 -15.38 -0.49 4.11
N LEU A 300 -15.10 -0.73 2.83
CA LEU A 300 -16.06 -0.79 1.74
C LEU A 300 -16.41 -2.22 1.36
N LYS A 301 -17.62 -2.41 0.83
CA LYS A 301 -18.02 -3.69 0.24
C LYS A 301 -17.33 -3.86 -1.11
N PHE A 302 -16.56 -4.93 -1.25
CA PHE A 302 -15.96 -5.32 -2.53
C PHE A 302 -17.04 -5.41 -3.61
N LEU A 303 -16.84 -4.69 -4.72
CA LEU A 303 -17.81 -4.66 -5.83
C LEU A 303 -19.25 -4.35 -5.37
N GLY A 304 -19.42 -3.49 -4.37
CA GLY A 304 -20.72 -3.02 -3.90
C GLY A 304 -21.49 -2.18 -4.93
N LYS A 305 -22.68 -1.72 -4.55
CA LYS A 305 -23.51 -0.83 -5.39
C LYS A 305 -22.75 0.45 -5.77
N CYS A 306 -22.04 1.03 -4.82
CA CYS A 306 -21.15 2.17 -5.00
C CYS A 306 -19.71 1.68 -4.79
N ALA A 307 -19.10 1.18 -5.86
CA ALA A 307 -17.79 0.53 -5.77
C ALA A 307 -16.62 1.51 -5.64
N CYS A 308 -16.80 2.79 -5.98
CA CYS A 308 -15.73 3.78 -5.89
C CYS A 308 -15.40 4.15 -4.43
N PRO A 309 -14.11 4.20 -4.03
CA PRO A 309 -13.72 4.68 -2.72
C PRO A 309 -14.03 6.17 -2.48
N ALA A 310 -13.96 7.00 -3.52
CA ALA A 310 -14.10 8.45 -3.41
C ALA A 310 -15.54 8.96 -3.60
N CYS A 311 -16.43 8.21 -4.27
CA CYS A 311 -17.79 8.67 -4.57
C CYS A 311 -18.86 7.58 -4.45
N LEU A 312 -20.11 8.02 -4.35
CA LEU A 312 -21.32 7.20 -4.21
C LEU A 312 -22.03 6.94 -5.54
N ILE A 313 -21.30 7.04 -6.67
CA ILE A 313 -21.85 6.69 -7.99
C ILE A 313 -22.16 5.19 -8.01
N GLU A 314 -23.38 4.85 -8.41
CA GLU A 314 -23.81 3.46 -8.49
C GLU A 314 -23.26 2.77 -9.74
N LYS A 315 -23.02 1.45 -9.64
CA LYS A 315 -22.54 0.61 -10.74
C LYS A 315 -23.35 0.74 -12.04
N LYS A 316 -24.67 0.90 -11.93
CA LYS A 316 -25.56 1.09 -13.09
C LYS A 316 -25.22 2.36 -13.90
N ASP A 317 -24.54 3.32 -13.29
CA ASP A 317 -24.15 4.59 -13.90
C ASP A 317 -22.68 4.58 -14.37
N PHE A 318 -21.94 3.48 -14.22
CA PHE A 318 -20.52 3.43 -14.62
C PHE A 318 -20.30 3.64 -16.11
N GLY A 319 -21.25 3.22 -16.96
CA GLY A 319 -21.21 3.50 -18.40
C GLY A 319 -21.31 4.99 -18.76
N LYS A 320 -21.60 5.87 -17.79
CA LYS A 320 -21.65 7.32 -17.98
C LYS A 320 -20.31 8.01 -17.66
N MET A 321 -19.27 7.25 -17.37
CA MET A 321 -17.94 7.78 -17.03
C MET A 321 -17.46 8.79 -18.07
N GLY A 322 -16.94 9.94 -17.62
CA GLY A 322 -16.45 11.00 -18.49
C GLY A 322 -17.52 11.94 -19.07
N THR A 323 -18.81 11.65 -18.87
CA THR A 323 -19.88 12.59 -19.25
C THR A 323 -19.94 13.79 -18.29
N LYS A 324 -20.58 14.89 -18.71
CA LYS A 324 -20.84 16.06 -17.84
C LYS A 324 -21.59 15.68 -16.55
N ILE A 325 -22.48 14.69 -16.64
CA ILE A 325 -23.23 14.17 -15.48
C ILE A 325 -22.32 13.42 -14.52
N ASP A 326 -21.42 12.57 -15.03
CA ASP A 326 -20.42 11.88 -14.20
C ASP A 326 -19.50 12.88 -13.48
N LEU A 327 -18.95 13.85 -14.22
CA LEU A 327 -18.09 14.89 -13.64
C LEU A 327 -18.79 15.67 -12.52
N LYS A 328 -20.07 16.04 -12.72
CA LYS A 328 -20.89 16.67 -11.67
C LYS A 328 -21.09 15.72 -10.48
N HIS A 329 -21.44 14.46 -10.73
CA HIS A 329 -21.69 13.47 -9.67
C HIS A 329 -20.46 13.15 -8.84
N ARG A 330 -19.24 13.15 -9.41
CA ARG A 330 -18.01 12.94 -8.63
C ARG A 330 -17.83 13.97 -7.53
N VAL A 331 -18.29 15.20 -7.77
CA VAL A 331 -18.27 16.28 -6.77
C VAL A 331 -19.46 16.18 -5.84
N THR A 332 -20.69 16.10 -6.37
CA THR A 332 -21.91 16.18 -5.55
C THR A 332 -22.23 14.89 -4.78
N LYS A 333 -21.68 13.75 -5.20
CA LYS A 333 -21.85 12.44 -4.56
C LYS A 333 -20.53 11.95 -3.98
N LYS A 334 -19.67 12.85 -3.53
CA LYS A 334 -18.43 12.48 -2.82
C LYS A 334 -18.79 11.64 -1.59
N ARG A 335 -17.94 10.65 -1.29
CA ARG A 335 -18.10 9.84 -0.09
C ARG A 335 -17.59 10.63 1.11
N GLU A 336 -18.42 10.75 2.14
CA GLU A 336 -18.10 11.53 3.34
C GLU A 336 -18.23 10.67 4.61
N ASP A 337 -17.23 10.79 5.47
CA ASP A 337 -17.26 10.23 6.82
C ASP A 337 -18.09 11.10 7.78
N THR A 338 -19.41 10.95 7.71
CA THR A 338 -20.37 11.72 8.50
C THR A 338 -20.69 11.07 9.84
N GLY A 339 -21.09 11.87 10.83
CA GLY A 339 -21.60 11.36 12.11
C GLY A 339 -22.79 10.39 11.94
N PHE A 340 -23.65 10.62 10.94
CA PHE A 340 -24.76 9.71 10.61
C PHE A 340 -24.27 8.34 10.11
N LEU A 341 -23.24 8.32 9.26
CA LEU A 341 -22.62 7.06 8.81
C LEU A 341 -22.02 6.29 10.00
N ARG A 342 -21.31 6.98 10.89
CA ARG A 342 -20.71 6.39 12.11
C ARG A 342 -21.78 5.81 13.04
N ALA A 343 -22.89 6.53 13.24
CA ALA A 343 -24.03 6.04 14.02
C ALA A 343 -24.69 4.81 13.37
N ALA A 344 -24.82 4.79 12.03
CA ALA A 344 -25.34 3.64 11.31
C ALA A 344 -24.43 2.41 11.44
N ILE A 345 -23.10 2.60 11.43
CA ILE A 345 -22.11 1.53 11.70
C ILE A 345 -22.28 1.02 13.13
N ALA A 346 -22.37 1.91 14.12
CA ALA A 346 -22.57 1.52 15.52
C ALA A 346 -23.85 0.69 15.71
N LYS A 347 -24.97 1.11 15.10
CA LYS A 347 -26.23 0.37 15.16
C LYS A 347 -26.17 -0.98 14.46
N ALA A 348 -25.48 -1.05 13.31
CA ALA A 348 -25.27 -2.30 12.61
C ALA A 348 -24.44 -3.29 13.46
N ARG A 349 -23.41 -2.81 14.17
CA ARG A 349 -22.63 -3.64 15.09
C ARG A 349 -23.45 -4.11 16.28
N GLU A 350 -24.24 -3.24 16.90
CA GLU A 350 -25.19 -3.63 17.96
C GLU A 350 -26.10 -4.78 17.49
N TRP A 351 -26.63 -4.71 16.27
CA TRP A 351 -27.44 -5.79 15.72
C TRP A 351 -26.68 -7.09 15.49
N ILE A 352 -25.42 -7.01 15.06
CA ILE A 352 -24.59 -8.17 14.79
C ILE A 352 -24.20 -8.88 16.10
N PHE A 353 -23.69 -8.11 17.06
CA PHE A 353 -23.12 -8.65 18.29
C PHE A 353 -24.16 -8.89 19.38
N SER A 354 -25.12 -7.97 19.58
CA SER A 354 -26.11 -8.13 20.64
C SER A 354 -27.32 -8.94 20.20
N LEU A 355 -27.77 -8.79 18.95
CA LEU A 355 -28.99 -9.44 18.44
C LEU A 355 -28.73 -10.66 17.55
N GLY A 356 -27.47 -11.07 17.39
CA GLY A 356 -27.09 -12.22 16.57
C GLY A 356 -27.46 -12.10 15.08
N ARG A 357 -27.56 -10.88 14.54
CA ARG A 357 -27.88 -10.69 13.12
C ARG A 357 -26.67 -10.99 12.26
N ALA A 358 -26.89 -11.68 11.13
CA ALA A 358 -25.83 -11.93 10.17
C ALA A 358 -25.23 -10.61 9.66
N PRO A 359 -23.89 -10.46 9.60
CA PRO A 359 -23.23 -9.23 9.11
C PRO A 359 -23.66 -8.80 7.70
N GLU A 360 -24.16 -9.74 6.90
CA GLU A 360 -24.71 -9.48 5.56
C GLU A 360 -26.16 -9.95 5.37
N GLY A 361 -26.88 -10.07 6.48
CA GLY A 361 -28.29 -10.42 6.50
C GLY A 361 -29.21 -9.32 5.94
N SER A 362 -30.50 -9.64 5.84
CA SER A 362 -31.55 -8.72 5.38
C SER A 362 -31.60 -7.44 6.22
N ASN A 363 -31.42 -7.54 7.55
CA ASN A 363 -31.37 -6.38 8.45
C ASN A 363 -30.29 -5.37 8.03
N ILE A 364 -29.05 -5.85 7.82
CA ILE A 364 -27.93 -4.98 7.41
C ILE A 364 -28.12 -4.49 5.97
N LYS A 365 -28.65 -5.33 5.08
CA LYS A 365 -28.96 -4.95 3.69
C LYS A 365 -30.01 -3.85 3.56
N ALA A 366 -30.91 -3.72 4.55
CA ALA A 366 -31.92 -2.66 4.59
C ALA A 366 -31.36 -1.30 5.10
N THR A 367 -30.17 -1.28 5.69
CA THR A 367 -29.57 -0.04 6.25
C THR A 367 -28.96 0.87 5.18
N LEU A 368 -28.58 2.08 5.63
CA LEU A 368 -27.73 3.00 4.87
C LEU A 368 -26.45 2.34 4.39
N LEU A 369 -25.82 1.47 5.20
CA LEU A 369 -24.53 0.86 4.88
C LEU A 369 -24.57 0.13 3.53
N ASN A 370 -25.69 -0.53 3.22
CA ASN A 370 -25.85 -1.19 1.93
C ASN A 370 -26.12 -0.21 0.77
N LYS A 371 -26.82 0.90 1.03
CA LYS A 371 -27.05 1.95 0.03
C LYS A 371 -25.73 2.59 -0.40
N VAL A 372 -24.84 2.84 0.55
CA VAL A 372 -23.51 3.44 0.31
C VAL A 372 -22.38 2.42 0.22
N SER A 373 -22.66 1.12 0.19
CA SER A 373 -21.64 0.05 0.07
C SER A 373 -20.51 0.09 1.11
N VAL A 374 -20.87 0.38 2.37
CA VAL A 374 -19.98 0.36 3.54
C VAL A 374 -20.21 -0.92 4.34
N THR A 375 -19.15 -1.43 4.97
CA THR A 375 -19.18 -2.57 5.87
C THR A 375 -19.52 -2.13 7.31
N PRO A 376 -20.02 -3.01 8.18
CA PRO A 376 -20.28 -2.69 9.59
C PRO A 376 -18.99 -2.66 10.44
N THR A 377 -17.91 -2.09 9.90
CA THR A 377 -16.58 -2.02 10.51
C THR A 377 -16.27 -0.57 10.90
N ARG A 378 -15.66 -0.37 12.07
CA ARG A 378 -15.21 0.96 12.51
C ARG A 378 -13.82 1.24 11.93
N SER A 379 -13.70 2.24 11.07
CA SER A 379 -12.41 2.64 10.48
C SER A 379 -11.51 3.29 11.53
N ALA A 380 -10.24 2.84 11.60
CA ALA A 380 -9.22 3.43 12.46
C ALA A 380 -8.98 4.90 12.11
N PHE A 381 -8.92 5.20 10.81
CA PHE A 381 -8.75 6.56 10.31
C PHE A 381 -9.95 7.44 10.65
N SER A 382 -11.18 6.91 10.54
CA SER A 382 -12.38 7.63 10.97
C SER A 382 -12.31 7.95 12.47
N ILE A 383 -11.98 6.98 13.31
CA ILE A 383 -11.87 7.17 14.78
C ILE A 383 -10.80 8.22 15.11
N ARG A 384 -9.60 8.09 14.56
CA ARG A 384 -8.44 8.93 14.90
C ARG A 384 -8.53 10.33 14.30
N PHE A 385 -9.06 10.45 13.08
CA PHE A 385 -9.08 11.73 12.35
C PHE A 385 -10.40 12.50 12.45
N ALA A 386 -11.44 11.91 13.05
CA ALA A 386 -12.73 12.57 13.27
C ALA A 386 -12.60 13.97 13.89
N LYS A 387 -11.73 14.13 14.89
CA LYS A 387 -11.57 15.41 15.61
C LYS A 387 -10.97 16.53 14.76
N PHE A 388 -10.27 16.18 13.67
CA PHE A 388 -9.65 17.14 12.76
C PHE A 388 -10.54 17.48 11.55
N GLY A 389 -11.74 16.90 11.46
CA GLY A 389 -12.66 17.15 10.35
C GLY A 389 -12.18 16.60 8.99
N HIS A 390 -11.16 15.73 8.97
CA HIS A 390 -10.64 15.15 7.73
C HIS A 390 -11.50 13.99 7.26
N ASN A 391 -11.94 14.05 6.00
CA ASN A 391 -12.61 12.94 5.35
C ASN A 391 -11.59 11.86 4.95
N PHE A 392 -11.50 10.77 5.72
CA PHE A 392 -10.47 9.75 5.48
C PHE A 392 -10.58 9.03 4.12
N TYR A 393 -11.74 9.09 3.46
CA TYR A 393 -11.90 8.55 2.10
C TYR A 393 -11.01 9.27 1.07
N ASP A 394 -10.57 10.50 1.36
CA ASP A 394 -9.69 11.27 0.51
C ASP A 394 -8.24 10.74 0.51
N LEU A 395 -7.91 9.83 1.44
CA LEU A 395 -6.59 9.19 1.50
C LEU A 395 -6.36 8.24 0.32
N PHE A 396 -7.41 7.64 -0.24
CA PHE A 396 -7.28 6.56 -1.22
C PHE A 396 -7.24 7.10 -2.65
N ALA A 397 -6.07 7.04 -3.29
CA ALA A 397 -5.94 7.37 -4.71
C ALA A 397 -5.89 6.10 -5.58
N PRO A 398 -6.31 6.16 -6.86
CA PRO A 398 -6.17 5.05 -7.80
C PRO A 398 -4.73 4.54 -7.89
N ASP A 399 -4.58 3.22 -7.91
CA ASP A 399 -3.27 2.58 -8.17
C ASP A 399 -3.25 2.27 -9.65
N LEU A 400 -2.68 3.17 -10.44
CA LEU A 400 -2.69 3.04 -11.90
C LEU A 400 -2.00 1.76 -12.37
N MET A 401 -0.94 1.32 -11.67
CA MET A 401 -0.20 0.14 -12.05
C MET A 401 -1.05 -1.12 -11.86
N HIS A 402 -1.61 -1.32 -10.67
CA HIS A 402 -2.38 -2.54 -10.38
C HIS A 402 -3.80 -2.50 -10.95
N GLU A 403 -4.51 -1.37 -10.83
CA GLU A 403 -5.90 -1.27 -11.24
C GLU A 403 -6.06 -1.08 -12.75
N PHE A 404 -5.22 -0.24 -13.37
CA PHE A 404 -5.32 0.05 -14.80
C PHE A 404 -4.37 -0.80 -15.63
N GLU A 405 -3.05 -0.71 -15.43
CA GLU A 405 -2.06 -1.34 -16.33
C GLU A 405 -2.12 -2.88 -16.26
N LEU A 406 -1.97 -3.44 -15.06
CA LEU A 406 -1.99 -4.89 -14.83
C LEU A 406 -3.40 -5.47 -14.80
N GLY A 407 -4.39 -4.68 -14.37
CA GLY A 407 -5.80 -5.07 -14.31
C GLY A 407 -6.49 -4.92 -15.67
N VAL A 408 -6.96 -3.70 -15.95
CA VAL A 408 -7.85 -3.42 -17.10
C VAL A 408 -7.12 -3.52 -18.44
N TRP A 409 -5.96 -2.90 -18.58
CA TRP A 409 -5.23 -2.83 -19.84
C TRP A 409 -4.72 -4.21 -20.25
N LYS A 410 -4.12 -4.97 -19.33
CA LYS A 410 -3.73 -6.36 -19.60
C LYS A 410 -4.91 -7.21 -20.11
N ALA A 411 -6.07 -7.13 -19.45
CA ALA A 411 -7.26 -7.87 -19.87
C ALA A 411 -7.77 -7.42 -21.25
N THR A 412 -7.82 -6.11 -21.48
CA THR A 412 -8.22 -5.51 -22.75
C THR A 412 -7.27 -5.92 -23.87
N PHE A 413 -5.95 -5.79 -23.66
CA PHE A 413 -4.93 -6.17 -24.62
C PHE A 413 -4.99 -7.67 -24.93
N THR A 414 -5.16 -8.53 -23.92
CA THR A 414 -5.35 -9.97 -24.11
C THR A 414 -6.57 -10.27 -24.98
N HIS A 415 -7.68 -9.54 -24.77
CA HIS A 415 -8.88 -9.69 -25.59
C HIS A 415 -8.62 -9.24 -27.05
N LEU A 416 -7.95 -8.11 -27.26
CA LEU A 416 -7.58 -7.63 -28.60
C LEU A 416 -6.66 -8.62 -29.33
N ILE A 417 -5.70 -9.25 -28.64
CA ILE A 417 -4.88 -10.32 -29.22
C ILE A 417 -5.75 -11.50 -29.65
N ARG A 418 -6.73 -11.92 -28.84
CA ARG A 418 -7.66 -13.00 -29.21
C ARG A 418 -8.50 -12.65 -30.44
N VAL A 419 -8.92 -11.38 -30.57
CA VAL A 419 -9.61 -10.90 -31.77
C VAL A 419 -8.70 -10.96 -32.99
N LEU A 420 -7.43 -10.56 -32.87
CA LEU A 420 -6.45 -10.67 -33.96
C LEU A 420 -6.19 -12.13 -34.36
N MET A 421 -6.06 -13.03 -33.39
CA MET A 421 -5.93 -14.47 -33.66
C MET A 421 -7.16 -15.03 -34.38
N ALA A 422 -8.37 -14.62 -33.97
CA ALA A 422 -9.62 -15.08 -34.57
C ALA A 422 -9.85 -14.51 -35.98
N ALA A 423 -9.39 -13.28 -36.24
CA ALA A 423 -9.41 -12.68 -37.58
C ALA A 423 -8.48 -13.41 -38.57
N GLY A 424 -7.55 -14.24 -38.07
CA GLY A 424 -6.57 -14.97 -38.88
C GLY A 424 -5.47 -14.06 -39.41
N SER A 425 -4.76 -14.49 -40.46
CA SER A 425 -3.62 -13.79 -41.08
C SER A 425 -2.40 -13.60 -40.15
N ASP A 426 -1.52 -12.66 -40.48
CA ASP A 426 -0.27 -12.36 -39.78
C ASP A 426 -0.39 -11.17 -38.80
N GLY A 427 -1.61 -10.78 -38.41
CA GLY A 427 -1.87 -9.60 -37.57
C GLY A 427 -1.17 -9.61 -36.21
N VAL A 428 -1.00 -10.78 -35.59
CA VAL A 428 -0.22 -10.93 -34.35
C VAL A 428 1.28 -10.74 -34.62
N GLN A 429 1.78 -11.32 -35.71
CA GLN A 429 3.19 -11.22 -36.11
C GLN A 429 3.57 -9.79 -36.52
N GLU A 430 2.66 -9.05 -37.17
CA GLU A 430 2.84 -7.63 -37.49
C GLU A 430 2.84 -6.75 -36.24
N LEU A 431 1.96 -7.03 -35.26
CA LEU A 431 1.98 -6.33 -33.97
C LEU A 431 3.31 -6.56 -33.23
N ASP A 432 3.78 -7.81 -33.16
CA ASP A 432 5.07 -8.17 -32.57
C ASP A 432 6.23 -7.45 -33.27
N ARG A 433 6.21 -7.38 -34.61
CA ARG A 433 7.25 -6.71 -35.42
C ARG A 433 7.41 -5.23 -35.05
N ARG A 434 6.30 -4.51 -34.83
CA ARG A 434 6.31 -3.09 -34.46
C ARG A 434 6.90 -2.83 -33.07
N GLN A 435 6.74 -3.76 -32.13
CA GLN A 435 7.30 -3.63 -30.79
C GLN A 435 8.80 -4.00 -30.72
N VAL A 436 9.30 -4.82 -31.66
CA VAL A 436 10.74 -5.13 -31.75
C VAL A 436 11.54 -3.98 -32.36
N LEU A 437 10.97 -3.22 -33.31
CA LEU A 437 11.64 -2.10 -33.97
C LEU A 437 11.89 -0.88 -33.06
N SER A 438 11.13 -0.70 -31.97
CA SER A 438 11.37 0.39 -31.02
C SER A 438 12.53 0.12 -30.04
N LEU A 439 13.05 -1.11 -29.98
CA LEU A 439 14.14 -1.51 -29.08
C LEU A 439 15.55 -1.37 -29.69
N PHE A 440 15.67 -1.06 -31.00
CA PHE A 440 16.95 -1.05 -31.72
C PHE A 440 17.23 0.20 -32.59
N ALA A 441 16.64 1.36 -32.28
CA ALA A 441 17.03 2.62 -32.91
C ALA A 441 17.63 3.59 -31.86
N PRO A 442 18.91 4.00 -31.98
CA PRO A 442 19.45 5.08 -31.16
C PRO A 442 18.96 6.43 -31.71
N ALA A 443 18.41 7.25 -30.81
CA ALA A 443 17.98 8.64 -31.02
C ALA A 443 16.69 8.83 -31.86
N VAL A 444 15.54 8.91 -31.19
CA VAL A 444 14.63 10.08 -31.06
C VAL A 444 13.42 9.63 -30.23
N LEU A 445 13.60 9.54 -28.91
CA LEU A 445 12.52 9.58 -27.91
C LEU A 445 13.07 10.30 -26.68
N SER A 446 13.29 11.62 -26.82
CA SER A 446 13.41 12.50 -25.68
C SER A 446 11.99 12.81 -25.18
N HIS A 447 11.41 11.95 -24.36
CA HIS A 447 10.51 12.27 -23.24
C HIS A 447 10.20 10.96 -22.50
N SER A 448 10.17 11.07 -21.18
CA SER A 448 10.28 10.01 -20.19
C SER A 448 9.17 8.96 -20.25
N ASP A 449 9.45 7.81 -20.87
CA ASP A 449 8.68 6.59 -20.67
C ASP A 449 9.37 5.67 -19.65
N ILE A 450 8.67 5.47 -18.54
CA ILE A 450 8.96 4.48 -17.51
C ILE A 450 8.51 3.13 -18.07
N TRP A 451 9.39 2.45 -18.79
CA TRP A 451 9.26 1.02 -19.06
C TRP A 451 10.64 0.35 -18.97
N PRO A 452 10.95 -0.25 -17.82
CA PRO A 452 11.78 -1.44 -17.87
C PRO A 452 11.14 -2.54 -17.01
N GLN A 453 10.58 -3.57 -17.68
CA GLN A 453 10.61 -5.01 -17.32
C GLN A 453 9.50 -5.89 -17.94
N CYS A 454 8.75 -5.44 -18.95
CA CYS A 454 7.92 -6.35 -19.74
C CYS A 454 8.75 -7.04 -20.83
N TYR A 455 9.38 -8.17 -20.49
CA TYR A 455 9.95 -9.10 -21.48
C TYR A 455 8.83 -9.91 -22.16
N PRO A 456 8.63 -9.83 -23.50
CA PRO A 456 7.63 -10.62 -24.23
C PRO A 456 7.92 -12.14 -24.26
N SER A 457 9.16 -12.57 -24.00
CA SER A 457 9.53 -14.00 -23.95
C SER A 457 8.83 -14.74 -22.80
N ILE A 458 8.69 -14.09 -21.64
CA ILE A 458 7.99 -14.64 -20.47
C ILE A 458 6.50 -14.83 -20.78
N TRP A 459 5.88 -13.90 -21.52
CA TRP A 459 4.46 -14.00 -21.91
C TRP A 459 4.22 -15.15 -22.90
N ARG A 460 5.17 -15.42 -23.81
CA ARG A 460 5.12 -16.56 -24.73
C ARG A 460 5.19 -17.90 -23.99
N GLU A 461 6.04 -18.02 -22.97
CA GLU A 461 6.15 -19.24 -22.15
C GLU A 461 4.95 -19.44 -21.23
N ARG A 462 4.42 -18.35 -20.65
CA ARG A 462 3.26 -18.40 -19.74
C ARG A 462 1.95 -18.70 -20.46
N LEU A 463 1.77 -18.19 -21.68
CA LEU A 463 0.62 -18.52 -22.54
C LEU A 463 0.67 -19.99 -23.03
N ARG A 464 1.86 -20.52 -23.36
CA ARG A 464 2.03 -21.95 -23.68
C ARG A 464 1.77 -22.87 -22.47
N ALA A 465 2.13 -22.43 -21.27
CA ALA A 465 1.86 -23.18 -20.04
C ALA A 465 0.34 -23.22 -19.71
N GLU A 466 -0.40 -22.15 -20.00
CA GLU A 466 -1.86 -22.12 -19.86
C GLU A 466 -2.57 -22.96 -20.94
N GLU A 467 -2.09 -22.98 -22.19
CA GLU A 467 -2.60 -23.87 -23.25
C GLU A 467 -2.35 -25.36 -22.95
N ALA A 468 -1.21 -25.70 -22.34
CA ALA A 468 -0.90 -27.06 -21.90
C ALA A 468 -1.80 -27.54 -20.73
N SER A 469 -2.26 -26.61 -19.88
CA SER A 469 -3.22 -26.89 -18.80
C SER A 469 -4.64 -27.09 -19.34
N CYS A 470 -5.04 -26.29 -20.32
CA CYS A 470 -6.36 -26.37 -20.96
C CYS A 470 -6.53 -27.62 -21.84
N SER A 471 -5.46 -28.10 -22.48
CA SER A 471 -5.46 -29.35 -23.27
C SER A 471 -5.52 -30.62 -22.41
N ARG A 472 -4.95 -30.60 -21.19
CA ARG A 472 -5.14 -31.69 -20.21
C ARG A 472 -6.57 -31.78 -19.68
N PHE A 473 -7.28 -30.66 -19.60
CA PHE A 473 -8.70 -30.65 -19.22
C PHE A 473 -9.63 -31.20 -20.31
N ARG A 474 -9.30 -31.00 -21.61
CA ARG A 474 -10.06 -31.58 -22.73
C ARG A 474 -9.88 -33.10 -22.86
N ALA A 475 -8.67 -33.62 -22.64
CA ALA A 475 -8.42 -35.06 -22.71
C ALA A 475 -9.11 -35.85 -21.57
N ALA A 476 -9.37 -35.22 -20.42
CA ALA A 476 -10.10 -35.82 -19.32
C ALA A 476 -11.64 -35.85 -19.53
N SER A 477 -12.17 -34.99 -20.41
CA SER A 477 -13.61 -34.90 -20.69
C SER A 477 -14.09 -35.77 -21.87
N GLU A 478 -13.18 -36.31 -22.70
CA GLU A 478 -13.52 -37.09 -23.90
C GLU A 478 -13.35 -38.62 -23.72
N GLY A 479 -13.05 -39.10 -22.50
CA GLY A 479 -12.69 -40.50 -22.22
C GLY A 479 -13.69 -41.35 -21.42
N ALA A 480 -14.93 -40.91 -21.17
CA ALA A 480 -15.92 -41.68 -20.42
C ALA A 480 -17.01 -42.26 -21.35
N PRO A 481 -17.18 -43.60 -21.44
CA PRO A 481 -18.22 -44.21 -22.28
C PRO A 481 -19.63 -43.98 -21.69
N ILE A 482 -20.56 -43.62 -22.57
CA ILE A 482 -21.97 -43.36 -22.30
C ILE A 482 -22.68 -44.69 -21.98
N CYS A 483 -23.22 -44.85 -20.77
CA CYS A 483 -24.16 -45.93 -20.44
C CYS A 483 -25.55 -45.60 -21.02
N SER A 484 -26.06 -46.47 -21.88
CA SER A 484 -27.45 -46.44 -22.37
C SER A 484 -28.45 -46.79 -21.26
N PRO A 485 -29.68 -46.25 -21.28
CA PRO A 485 -30.74 -46.62 -20.35
C PRO A 485 -31.37 -47.98 -20.73
N PRO A 486 -31.84 -48.80 -19.77
CA PRO A 486 -32.56 -50.01 -20.09
C PRO A 486 -34.03 -49.69 -20.41
N ASP A 487 -34.50 -50.24 -21.54
CA ASP A 487 -35.91 -50.52 -21.78
C ASP A 487 -36.32 -51.74 -20.92
N GLY A 488 -37.38 -51.62 -20.13
CA GLY A 488 -37.97 -52.70 -19.33
C GLY A 488 -38.53 -52.26 -18.00
#